data_AF-A0A2V5U2N2-F1
#
_entry.id   AF-A0A2V5U2N2-F1
#
_cell.length_a   1.000
_cell.length_b   1.000
_cell.length_c   1.000
_cell.angle_alpha   90.00
_cell.angle_beta   90.00
_cell.angle_gamma   90.00
#
_symmetry.space_group_name_H-M   'P 1'
#
loop_
_entity.id
_entity.type
_entity.pdbx_description
1 polymer ?
#
loop_
_entity_poly.entity_id
_entity_poly.type
_entity_poly.pdbx_seq_one_letter_code
_entity_poly.pdbx_strand_id
1 'polypeptide(L)'
;MWATKRTEFMKSDQNVRKIESLLQKTALLVLLATAAGLPAIQRTEAAANVVVWDTGAHFADAVDVADKTGWKPVPADLLTLEADPPKAASDPGYYGREYSFTGDAVVENHSLAAAFWSAKGRVVIYSKANAAPPGGVSSGNTGLGRKILELTPLQTKTQPARISRCEILRNADDEVALEVFFSAKGATDVSAVFTFGKTEIVEIKPAPNMKGVSLISPVEYGVVPSFIGDDLIFDPAAYPSANTLCIPSENLFLGLLPGEDNMLVMTWPKGKQQLKLGLAREQQGKRLIESLDFDNDGQSFYLAALGAPGIWHREELKPSYLEKDTAIHWKRPFPAKWKTQLTEAGVKTTFTFRESKGQIWRGVPGSYNYPVWFNGDDAFYHLSKKVPPKGESLIYFLEGQNTPLTVSSPVDTLKATLGRSMSDPILDIAGRKLRTHHRRGGAGVHRACTCGCTEVIQAVFESGEEVDKKEDINGALDDMIYFVQHHVKRIEEYRRFADGPST
;
A
#
# COMPACT_ATOMS: atom_id res chain seq x y z
N MET A 1 37.20 -77.63 -2.39
CA MET A 1 37.51 -78.79 -3.26
C MET A 1 36.57 -78.70 -4.45
N TRP A 2 37.08 -78.93 -5.67
CA TRP A 2 36.39 -78.79 -6.96
C TRP A 2 35.98 -77.38 -7.39
N ALA A 3 36.32 -77.09 -8.65
CA ALA A 3 35.98 -75.88 -9.38
C ALA A 3 35.19 -76.29 -10.63
N THR A 4 34.29 -75.42 -11.12
CA THR A 4 33.90 -75.50 -12.54
C THR A 4 33.44 -74.17 -13.14
N LYS A 5 34.13 -73.79 -14.22
CA LYS A 5 33.60 -73.18 -15.46
C LYS A 5 32.94 -71.77 -15.47
N ARG A 6 33.75 -70.82 -15.98
CA ARG A 6 33.42 -70.03 -17.21
C ARG A 6 32.93 -70.99 -18.33
N THR A 7 32.15 -70.67 -19.38
CA THR A 7 31.84 -69.44 -20.14
C THR A 7 30.57 -69.81 -20.98
N GLU A 8 29.87 -69.00 -21.78
CA GLU A 8 29.94 -67.60 -22.27
C GLU A 8 28.56 -67.21 -22.82
N PHE A 9 28.16 -65.92 -22.83
CA PHE A 9 27.36 -65.30 -23.92
C PHE A 9 27.17 -63.79 -23.69
N MET A 10 27.81 -62.94 -24.50
CA MET A 10 27.62 -61.49 -24.45
C MET A 10 27.58 -60.88 -25.86
N LYS A 11 26.37 -60.83 -26.46
CA LYS A 11 26.06 -60.03 -27.65
C LYS A 11 24.58 -59.64 -27.66
N SER A 12 24.28 -58.38 -27.35
CA SER A 12 23.23 -57.55 -28.00
C SER A 12 23.03 -56.26 -27.19
N ASP A 13 23.85 -55.23 -27.47
CA ASP A 13 23.63 -53.89 -26.89
C ASP A 13 23.89 -52.79 -27.93
N GLN A 14 23.14 -52.86 -29.04
CA GLN A 14 23.17 -51.88 -30.13
C GLN A 14 21.79 -51.37 -30.58
N ASN A 15 20.68 -51.86 -30.00
CA ASN A 15 19.32 -51.47 -30.41
C ASN A 15 18.64 -50.43 -29.52
N VAL A 16 19.14 -50.13 -28.30
CA VAL A 16 18.48 -49.16 -27.41
C VAL A 16 18.72 -47.70 -27.86
N ARG A 17 19.96 -47.36 -28.27
CA ARG A 17 20.35 -45.97 -28.62
C ARG A 17 19.70 -45.37 -29.87
N LYS A 18 18.96 -46.14 -30.69
CA LYS A 18 18.27 -45.60 -31.88
C LYS A 18 16.83 -45.14 -31.62
N ILE A 19 16.20 -45.55 -30.52
CA ILE A 19 14.78 -45.24 -30.27
C ILE A 19 14.62 -43.90 -29.55
N GLU A 20 15.49 -43.57 -28.60
CA GLU A 20 15.46 -42.28 -27.87
C GLU A 20 15.70 -41.06 -28.78
N SER A 21 16.59 -41.20 -29.77
CA SER A 21 16.94 -40.12 -30.72
C SER A 21 15.80 -39.75 -31.68
N LEU A 22 14.87 -40.66 -31.95
CA LEU A 22 13.68 -40.35 -32.76
C LEU A 22 12.63 -39.62 -31.94
N LEU A 23 12.31 -40.12 -30.74
CA LEU A 23 11.28 -39.57 -29.86
C LEU A 23 11.57 -38.12 -29.44
N GLN A 24 12.83 -37.77 -29.15
CA GLN A 24 13.20 -36.38 -28.85
C GLN A 24 12.97 -35.41 -30.03
N LYS A 25 13.13 -35.87 -31.28
CA LYS A 25 12.95 -35.01 -32.47
C LYS A 25 11.48 -34.81 -32.83
N THR A 26 10.62 -35.83 -32.66
CA THR A 26 9.18 -35.66 -32.88
C THR A 26 8.53 -34.80 -31.80
N ALA A 27 8.96 -34.92 -30.54
CA ALA A 27 8.47 -34.07 -29.45
C ALA A 27 8.77 -32.58 -29.67
N LEU A 28 9.97 -32.26 -30.16
CA LEU A 28 10.38 -30.88 -30.44
C LEU A 28 9.58 -30.24 -31.61
N LEU A 29 9.25 -31.03 -32.63
CA LEU A 29 8.45 -30.55 -33.78
C LEU A 29 6.98 -30.33 -33.44
N VAL A 30 6.38 -31.15 -32.56
CA VAL A 30 5.00 -30.92 -32.08
C VAL A 30 4.92 -29.68 -31.16
N LEU A 31 5.97 -29.41 -30.37
CA LEU A 31 6.10 -28.17 -29.58
C LEU A 31 6.33 -26.91 -30.43
N LEU A 32 6.92 -27.03 -31.63
CA LEU A 32 7.08 -25.93 -32.58
C LEU A 32 5.84 -25.71 -33.45
N ALA A 33 5.07 -26.77 -33.76
CA ALA A 33 3.85 -26.66 -34.58
C ALA A 33 2.63 -26.15 -33.80
N THR A 34 2.58 -26.30 -32.47
CA THR A 34 1.52 -25.70 -31.63
C THR A 34 1.75 -24.22 -31.30
N ALA A 35 2.94 -23.68 -31.60
CA ALA A 35 3.27 -22.26 -31.41
C ALA A 35 2.73 -21.33 -32.53
N ALA A 36 2.20 -21.88 -33.62
CA ALA A 36 1.74 -21.13 -34.80
C ALA A 36 0.20 -21.11 -34.96
N GLY A 37 -0.55 -21.48 -33.93
CA GLY A 37 -1.99 -21.76 -34.01
C GLY A 37 -2.80 -21.38 -32.78
N LEU A 38 -2.36 -20.39 -31.99
CA LEU A 38 -3.27 -19.67 -31.10
C LEU A 38 -4.04 -18.65 -31.94
N PRO A 39 -5.36 -18.45 -31.72
CA PRO A 39 -6.01 -17.27 -32.26
C PRO A 39 -5.25 -16.04 -31.73
N ALA A 40 -5.21 -14.98 -32.53
CA ALA A 40 -4.91 -13.67 -32.01
C ALA A 40 -6.01 -13.31 -31.00
N ILE A 41 -5.83 -13.74 -29.75
CA ILE A 41 -6.34 -13.02 -28.60
C ILE A 41 -5.78 -11.62 -28.82
N GLN A 42 -6.66 -10.71 -29.21
CA GLN A 42 -6.39 -9.30 -29.05
C GLN A 42 -6.12 -9.12 -27.56
N ARG A 43 -4.84 -9.16 -27.20
CA ARG A 43 -4.36 -8.25 -26.17
C ARG A 43 -4.84 -6.90 -26.66
N THR A 44 -5.88 -6.41 -25.99
CA THR A 44 -6.22 -5.01 -26.00
C THR A 44 -5.15 -4.28 -25.19
N GLU A 45 -3.88 -4.38 -25.64
CA GLU A 45 -2.78 -3.48 -25.32
C GLU A 45 -3.07 -2.16 -26.06
N ALA A 46 -4.20 -1.54 -25.74
CA ALA A 46 -4.32 -0.11 -25.79
C ALA A 46 -3.42 0.41 -24.68
N ALA A 47 -2.13 0.55 -25.00
CA ALA A 47 -1.12 0.99 -24.05
C ALA A 47 -1.56 2.35 -23.47
N ALA A 48 -1.73 2.40 -22.16
CA ALA A 48 -1.91 3.64 -21.43
C ALA A 48 -0.58 4.40 -21.43
N ASN A 49 -0.30 5.10 -22.53
CA ASN A 49 0.89 5.92 -22.66
C ASN A 49 0.85 7.05 -21.64
N VAL A 50 2.01 7.40 -21.09
CA VAL A 50 2.19 8.64 -20.35
C VAL A 50 2.34 9.76 -21.38
N VAL A 51 1.59 10.85 -21.23
CA VAL A 51 1.57 11.96 -22.19
C VAL A 51 1.87 13.27 -21.48
N VAL A 52 2.79 14.04 -22.05
CA VAL A 52 3.02 15.45 -21.67
C VAL A 52 2.25 16.35 -22.62
N TRP A 53 1.57 17.34 -22.07
CA TRP A 53 0.86 18.38 -22.80
C TRP A 53 1.48 19.74 -22.51
N ASP A 54 1.67 20.55 -23.56
CA ASP A 54 1.74 22.01 -23.45
C ASP A 54 0.32 22.55 -23.61
N THR A 55 -0.17 23.24 -22.59
CA THR A 55 -1.51 23.85 -22.59
C THR A 55 -1.66 25.02 -23.57
N GLY A 56 -0.55 25.57 -24.08
CA GLY A 56 -0.52 26.67 -25.05
C GLY A 56 -0.77 28.06 -24.45
N ALA A 57 -1.34 28.14 -23.25
CA ALA A 57 -1.48 29.34 -22.44
C ALA A 57 -1.48 28.96 -20.94
N HIS A 58 -0.97 29.84 -20.07
CA HIS A 58 -0.95 29.57 -18.63
C HIS A 58 -2.37 29.46 -18.04
N PHE A 59 -2.55 28.59 -17.05
CA PHE A 59 -3.81 28.51 -16.31
C PHE A 59 -4.09 29.82 -15.56
N ALA A 60 -5.37 30.20 -15.52
CA ALA A 60 -5.86 31.38 -14.83
C ALA A 60 -5.91 31.15 -13.29
N ASP A 61 -6.98 31.59 -12.61
CA ASP A 61 -7.17 31.37 -11.17
C ASP A 61 -7.69 29.95 -10.82
N ALA A 62 -8.05 29.15 -11.81
CA ALA A 62 -8.40 27.75 -11.67
C ALA A 62 -7.70 26.91 -12.75
N VAL A 63 -7.35 25.67 -12.38
CA VAL A 63 -6.80 24.66 -13.28
C VAL A 63 -7.93 23.70 -13.65
N ASP A 64 -8.40 23.79 -14.89
CA ASP A 64 -9.29 22.81 -15.50
C ASP A 64 -8.45 21.87 -16.37
N VAL A 65 -8.36 20.60 -15.97
CA VAL A 65 -7.67 19.55 -16.75
C VAL A 65 -8.61 18.77 -17.68
N ALA A 66 -9.92 19.02 -17.61
CA ALA A 66 -10.91 18.41 -18.50
C ALA A 66 -10.99 19.15 -19.84
N ASP A 67 -10.90 20.48 -19.84
CA ASP A 67 -10.81 21.27 -21.07
C ASP A 67 -9.39 21.28 -21.65
N LYS A 68 -9.18 20.42 -22.66
CA LYS A 68 -7.92 20.33 -23.43
C LYS A 68 -7.92 21.20 -24.69
N THR A 69 -8.84 22.16 -24.80
CA THR A 69 -8.93 23.04 -25.98
C THR A 69 -7.64 23.84 -26.14
N GLY A 70 -6.98 23.70 -27.30
CA GLY A 70 -5.72 24.37 -27.61
C GLY A 70 -4.45 23.68 -27.10
N TRP A 71 -4.57 22.64 -26.26
CA TRP A 71 -3.43 21.89 -25.75
C TRP A 71 -2.77 21.08 -26.87
N LYS A 72 -1.45 20.91 -26.79
CA LYS A 72 -0.65 20.16 -27.76
C LYS A 72 0.15 19.07 -27.03
N PRO A 73 0.16 17.82 -27.53
CA PRO A 73 1.04 16.80 -26.97
C PRO A 73 2.49 17.18 -27.30
N VAL A 74 3.39 17.06 -26.32
CA VAL A 74 4.82 17.26 -26.55
C VAL A 74 5.40 16.02 -27.24
N PRO A 75 6.10 16.14 -28.38
CA PRO A 75 6.70 15.00 -29.05
C PRO A 75 7.68 14.25 -28.14
N ALA A 76 7.64 12.91 -28.18
CA ALA A 76 8.62 12.06 -27.51
C ALA A 76 10.02 12.19 -28.15
N ASP A 77 10.07 12.29 -29.47
CA ASP A 77 11.28 12.63 -30.23
C ASP A 77 11.34 14.15 -30.50
N LEU A 78 12.19 14.86 -29.75
CA LEU A 78 12.39 16.30 -29.91
C LEU A 78 13.09 16.68 -31.23
N LEU A 79 13.75 15.75 -31.93
CA LEU A 79 14.34 16.01 -33.25
C LEU A 79 13.26 16.32 -34.30
N THR A 80 12.02 15.88 -34.08
CA THR A 80 10.86 16.22 -34.94
C THR A 80 10.51 17.71 -34.93
N LEU A 81 11.04 18.49 -33.97
CA LEU A 81 10.87 19.95 -33.88
C LEU A 81 11.93 20.73 -34.69
N GLU A 82 12.91 20.04 -35.26
CA GLU A 82 13.92 20.67 -36.12
C GLU A 82 13.39 21.03 -37.51
N ALA A 83 14.03 22.02 -38.14
CA ALA A 83 13.73 22.39 -39.52
C ALA A 83 14.12 21.30 -40.54
N ASP A 84 15.01 20.38 -40.15
CA ASP A 84 15.47 19.22 -40.93
C ASP A 84 15.72 18.02 -39.98
N PRO A 85 14.65 17.30 -39.57
CA PRO A 85 14.78 16.18 -38.62
C PRO A 85 15.70 15.05 -39.09
N PRO A 86 15.71 14.62 -40.38
CA PRO A 86 16.65 13.61 -40.86
C PRO A 86 18.11 14.03 -40.70
N LYS A 87 18.43 15.31 -40.94
CA LYS A 87 19.78 15.83 -40.71
C LYS A 87 20.12 15.88 -39.22
N ALA A 88 19.19 16.33 -38.38
CA ALA A 88 19.37 16.38 -36.92
C ALA A 88 19.63 14.99 -36.34
N ALA A 89 18.87 13.98 -36.76
CA ALA A 89 19.04 12.57 -36.37
C ALA A 89 20.34 11.92 -36.91
N SER A 90 21.00 12.54 -37.89
CA SER A 90 22.26 12.05 -38.48
C SER A 90 23.51 12.54 -37.74
N ASP A 91 23.40 13.52 -36.86
CA ASP A 91 24.51 14.02 -36.03
C ASP A 91 24.51 13.28 -34.67
N PRO A 92 25.47 12.37 -34.40
CA PRO A 92 25.50 11.59 -33.17
C PRO A 92 25.82 12.42 -31.90
N GLY A 93 26.20 13.69 -32.05
CA GLY A 93 26.37 14.63 -30.94
C GLY A 93 25.17 15.55 -30.70
N TYR A 94 24.11 15.46 -31.52
CA TYR A 94 22.96 16.35 -31.45
C TYR A 94 21.74 15.66 -30.83
N TYR A 95 21.19 16.26 -29.77
CA TYR A 95 20.09 15.68 -28.97
C TYR A 95 18.75 16.41 -29.15
N GLY A 96 18.63 17.27 -30.18
CA GLY A 96 17.49 18.14 -30.41
C GLY A 96 17.53 19.43 -29.59
N ARG A 97 16.57 20.33 -29.84
CA ARG A 97 16.32 21.51 -29.00
C ARG A 97 15.66 21.12 -27.67
N GLU A 98 15.95 21.90 -26.65
CA GLU A 98 15.15 21.96 -25.42
C GLU A 98 13.70 22.37 -25.75
N TYR A 99 12.72 21.67 -25.18
CA TYR A 99 11.32 22.03 -25.34
C TYR A 99 10.96 23.21 -24.43
N SER A 100 10.56 24.32 -25.03
CA SER A 100 10.04 25.49 -24.31
C SER A 100 8.52 25.47 -24.31
N PHE A 101 7.91 25.24 -23.14
CA PHE A 101 6.45 25.31 -22.96
C PHE A 101 5.94 26.73 -23.23
N THR A 102 4.83 26.82 -23.97
CA THR A 102 4.13 28.07 -24.28
C THR A 102 3.15 28.45 -23.16
N GLY A 103 2.50 27.44 -22.57
CA GLY A 103 1.65 27.56 -21.39
C GLY A 103 2.22 26.84 -20.18
N ASP A 104 1.33 26.31 -19.35
CA ASP A 104 1.66 25.36 -18.29
C ASP A 104 1.81 23.93 -18.84
N ALA A 105 2.65 23.12 -18.18
CA ALA A 105 2.80 21.71 -18.50
C ALA A 105 1.72 20.88 -17.79
N VAL A 106 1.22 19.81 -18.43
CA VAL A 106 0.38 18.79 -17.79
C VAL A 106 0.88 17.40 -18.16
N VAL A 107 1.09 16.52 -17.18
CA VAL A 107 1.41 15.11 -17.41
C VAL A 107 0.19 14.27 -17.08
N GLU A 108 -0.15 13.32 -17.95
CA GLU A 108 -1.35 12.50 -17.83
C GLU A 108 -1.03 11.03 -18.15
N ASN A 109 -1.64 10.11 -17.38
CA ASN A 109 -1.69 8.70 -17.71
C ASN A 109 -3.13 8.18 -17.53
N HIS A 110 -3.35 6.87 -17.38
CA HIS A 110 -4.70 6.34 -17.18
C HIS A 110 -5.29 6.65 -15.79
N SER A 111 -4.46 6.70 -14.75
CA SER A 111 -4.87 6.81 -13.35
C SER A 111 -4.88 8.24 -12.80
N LEU A 112 -4.08 9.15 -13.36
CA LEU A 112 -3.94 10.52 -12.87
C LEU A 112 -3.67 11.56 -13.96
N ALA A 113 -3.79 12.83 -13.57
CA ALA A 113 -3.22 13.97 -14.27
C ALA A 113 -2.52 14.90 -13.25
N ALA A 114 -1.37 15.46 -13.62
CA ALA A 114 -0.60 16.39 -12.81
C ALA A 114 -0.34 17.69 -13.61
N ALA A 115 -0.86 18.81 -13.11
CA ALA A 115 -0.75 20.11 -13.76
C ALA A 115 0.27 21.01 -13.06
N PHE A 116 1.22 21.53 -13.81
CA PHE A 116 2.33 22.37 -13.34
C PHE A 116 1.94 23.84 -13.47
N TRP A 117 1.14 24.32 -12.51
CA TRP A 117 0.51 25.64 -12.53
C TRP A 117 1.54 26.74 -12.23
N SER A 118 2.12 27.31 -13.30
CA SER A 118 3.28 28.19 -13.16
C SER A 118 2.95 29.46 -12.40
N ALA A 119 1.80 30.08 -12.67
CA ALA A 119 1.38 31.34 -12.06
C ALA A 119 1.22 31.29 -10.52
N LYS A 120 1.05 30.11 -9.92
CA LYS A 120 0.92 29.94 -8.46
C LYS A 120 2.09 29.20 -7.80
N GLY A 121 3.01 28.63 -8.57
CA GLY A 121 4.13 27.85 -8.04
C GLY A 121 3.69 26.53 -7.41
N ARG A 122 2.72 25.84 -8.04
CA ARG A 122 2.09 24.62 -7.52
C ARG A 122 2.03 23.52 -8.57
N VAL A 123 2.15 22.28 -8.11
CA VAL A 123 1.83 21.09 -8.91
C VAL A 123 0.53 20.50 -8.38
N VAL A 124 -0.52 20.47 -9.19
CA VAL A 124 -1.86 20.00 -8.79
C VAL A 124 -2.08 18.59 -9.32
N ILE A 125 -2.33 17.63 -8.43
CA ILE A 125 -2.58 16.22 -8.80
C ILE A 125 -4.07 15.91 -8.74
N TYR A 126 -4.57 15.31 -9.80
CA TYR A 126 -5.95 14.87 -9.99
C TYR A 126 -5.99 13.35 -10.15
N SER A 127 -6.90 12.68 -9.45
CA SER A 127 -7.20 11.28 -9.69
C SER A 127 -8.13 11.18 -10.90
N LYS A 128 -7.82 10.29 -11.84
CA LYS A 128 -8.75 9.90 -12.91
C LYS A 128 -9.47 8.65 -12.43
N ALA A 129 -10.67 8.85 -11.88
CA ALA A 129 -11.49 7.75 -11.40
C ALA A 129 -11.71 6.74 -12.54
N ASN A 130 -11.38 5.47 -12.29
CA ASN A 130 -11.79 4.39 -13.18
C ASN A 130 -13.31 4.44 -13.29
N ALA A 131 -13.82 4.45 -14.53
CA ALA A 131 -15.26 4.38 -14.78
C ALA A 131 -15.85 3.18 -14.03
N ALA A 132 -17.05 3.37 -13.47
CA ALA A 132 -17.66 2.42 -12.53
C ALA A 132 -17.66 0.96 -13.05
N PRO A 133 -17.63 -0.05 -12.15
CA PRO A 133 -17.76 -1.44 -12.54
C PRO A 133 -18.97 -1.67 -13.45
N PRO A 134 -18.89 -2.59 -14.43
CA PRO A 134 -19.98 -2.83 -15.37
C PRO A 134 -21.26 -3.25 -14.64
N GLY A 135 -22.24 -2.33 -14.59
CA GLY A 135 -23.49 -2.47 -13.83
C GLY A 135 -23.82 -1.29 -12.91
N GLY A 136 -22.85 -0.44 -12.58
CA GLY A 136 -23.11 0.83 -11.87
C GLY A 136 -23.76 1.87 -12.80
N VAL A 137 -24.83 2.53 -12.34
CA VAL A 137 -25.43 3.66 -13.08
C VAL A 137 -24.44 4.82 -13.02
N SER A 138 -23.74 5.05 -14.12
CA SER A 138 -22.79 6.16 -14.25
C SER A 138 -23.53 7.50 -14.12
N SER A 139 -23.24 8.25 -13.06
CA SER A 139 -23.62 9.66 -12.99
C SER A 139 -22.77 10.40 -14.04
N GLY A 140 -23.43 10.97 -15.05
CA GLY A 140 -22.85 11.25 -16.37
C GLY A 140 -21.85 12.40 -16.46
N ASN A 141 -20.74 12.32 -15.73
CA ASN A 141 -19.55 13.15 -15.92
C ASN A 141 -18.33 12.26 -16.21
N THR A 142 -18.04 12.03 -17.49
CA THR A 142 -16.74 11.51 -17.96
C THR A 142 -15.64 12.59 -17.97
N GLY A 143 -15.76 13.59 -17.09
CA GLY A 143 -14.76 14.65 -16.93
C GLY A 143 -13.53 14.12 -16.18
N LEU A 144 -12.36 14.74 -16.42
CA LEU A 144 -11.17 14.42 -15.63
C LEU A 144 -11.45 14.66 -14.14
N GLY A 145 -10.93 13.75 -13.31
CA GLY A 145 -11.50 13.51 -11.99
C GLY A 145 -11.02 14.47 -10.90
N ARG A 146 -11.32 14.09 -9.67
CA ARG A 146 -11.23 14.95 -8.49
C ARG A 146 -9.78 15.36 -8.18
N LYS A 147 -9.57 16.65 -7.92
CA LYS A 147 -8.32 17.18 -7.34
C LYS A 147 -8.05 16.49 -6.01
N ILE A 148 -6.85 15.91 -5.89
CA ILE A 148 -6.39 15.15 -4.72
C ILE A 148 -5.54 16.05 -3.82
N LEU A 149 -4.53 16.72 -4.37
CA LEU A 149 -3.62 17.57 -3.62
C LEU A 149 -2.97 18.64 -4.50
N GLU A 150 -2.37 19.63 -3.87
CA GLU A 150 -1.37 20.51 -4.47
C GLU A 150 -0.03 20.33 -3.76
N LEU A 151 1.06 20.36 -4.49
CA LEU A 151 2.42 20.40 -3.95
C LEU A 151 3.03 21.78 -4.17
N THR A 152 3.67 22.31 -3.12
CA THR A 152 4.53 23.49 -3.20
C THR A 152 5.79 23.27 -2.33
N PRO A 153 6.95 23.87 -2.65
CA PRO A 153 8.12 23.81 -1.77
C PRO A 153 7.80 24.37 -0.38
N LEU A 154 8.34 23.75 0.67
CA LEU A 154 8.02 24.12 2.06
C LEU A 154 8.47 25.57 2.38
N GLN A 155 9.58 26.02 1.78
CA GLN A 155 10.08 27.40 1.90
C GLN A 155 9.16 28.43 1.24
N THR A 156 8.25 28.02 0.36
CA THR A 156 7.33 28.91 -0.35
C THR A 156 5.87 28.78 0.12
N LYS A 157 5.56 27.84 1.02
CA LYS A 157 4.19 27.54 1.51
C LYS A 157 3.34 28.79 1.85
N THR A 158 3.95 29.81 2.46
CA THR A 158 3.26 31.01 2.97
C THR A 158 3.46 32.27 2.12
N GLN A 159 4.13 32.18 0.96
CA GLN A 159 4.45 33.34 0.12
C GLN A 159 4.10 33.10 -1.36
N PRO A 160 3.79 34.15 -2.14
CA PRO A 160 3.61 34.02 -3.58
C PRO A 160 4.88 33.44 -4.24
N ALA A 161 4.70 32.34 -4.95
CA ALA A 161 5.73 31.68 -5.74
C ALA A 161 5.20 31.42 -7.15
N ARG A 162 6.12 31.10 -8.06
CA ARG A 162 5.81 30.68 -9.43
C ARG A 162 6.74 29.54 -9.84
N ILE A 163 6.34 28.73 -10.81
CA ILE A 163 7.28 27.89 -11.54
C ILE A 163 8.03 28.84 -12.48
N SER A 164 9.34 29.01 -12.29
CA SER A 164 10.19 29.84 -13.17
C SER A 164 10.55 29.11 -14.45
N ARG A 165 10.61 27.77 -14.40
CA ARG A 165 11.02 26.92 -15.52
C ARG A 165 10.56 25.47 -15.31
N CYS A 166 10.23 24.79 -16.40
CA CYS A 166 9.90 23.36 -16.44
C CYS A 166 10.71 22.73 -17.58
N GLU A 167 11.59 21.79 -17.27
CA GLU A 167 12.48 21.13 -18.22
C GLU A 167 12.09 19.65 -18.38
N ILE A 168 12.12 19.15 -19.61
CA ILE A 168 11.85 17.73 -19.90
C ILE A 168 13.16 16.96 -19.76
N LEU A 169 13.27 16.14 -18.73
CA LEU A 169 14.40 15.20 -18.57
C LEU A 169 14.17 13.90 -19.33
N ARG A 170 12.90 13.47 -19.47
CA ARG A 170 12.48 12.32 -20.28
C ARG A 170 11.04 12.47 -20.75
N ASN A 171 10.78 12.10 -21.99
CA ASN A 171 9.43 11.94 -22.56
C ASN A 171 9.39 10.64 -23.38
N ALA A 172 8.97 9.54 -22.76
CA ALA A 172 8.84 8.22 -23.41
C ALA A 172 7.44 7.65 -23.16
N ASP A 173 6.99 6.71 -24.00
CA ASP A 173 5.66 6.08 -23.93
C ASP A 173 5.34 5.47 -22.54
N ASP A 174 6.37 5.12 -21.77
CA ASP A 174 6.26 4.49 -20.45
C ASP A 174 6.65 5.35 -19.25
N GLU A 175 7.37 6.44 -19.46
CA GLU A 175 7.92 7.28 -18.40
C GLU A 175 8.13 8.72 -18.88
N VAL A 176 7.61 9.66 -18.10
CA VAL A 176 7.90 11.09 -18.20
C VAL A 176 8.64 11.53 -16.97
N ALA A 177 9.71 12.32 -17.13
CA ALA A 177 10.40 12.98 -16.03
C ALA A 177 10.55 14.48 -16.35
N LEU A 178 10.08 15.35 -15.44
CA LEU A 178 10.18 16.80 -15.55
C LEU A 178 10.98 17.37 -14.37
N GLU A 179 11.96 18.24 -14.63
CA GLU A 179 12.55 19.08 -13.57
C GLU A 179 11.84 20.43 -13.51
N VAL A 180 11.36 20.77 -12.32
CA VAL A 180 10.51 21.94 -12.10
C VAL A 180 11.19 22.90 -11.13
N PHE A 181 11.45 24.11 -11.60
CA PHE A 181 12.11 25.17 -10.84
C PHE A 181 11.06 26.11 -10.25
N PHE A 182 11.10 26.29 -8.94
CA PHE A 182 10.20 27.16 -8.19
C PHE A 182 10.96 28.41 -7.74
N SER A 183 10.41 29.58 -8.04
CA SER A 183 10.95 30.88 -7.66
C SER A 183 9.99 31.64 -6.74
N ALA A 184 10.54 32.33 -5.74
CA ALA A 184 9.81 33.22 -4.86
C ALA A 184 10.63 34.50 -4.58
N LYS A 185 9.95 35.61 -4.31
CA LYS A 185 10.58 36.93 -4.22
C LYS A 185 11.62 36.99 -3.09
N GLY A 186 12.90 37.13 -3.46
CA GLY A 186 14.01 37.23 -2.49
C GLY A 186 14.52 35.89 -1.97
N ALA A 187 14.05 34.77 -2.52
CA ALA A 187 14.60 33.44 -2.27
C ALA A 187 15.41 32.95 -3.49
N THR A 188 16.37 32.07 -3.26
CA THR A 188 17.02 31.30 -4.34
C THR A 188 16.01 30.29 -4.91
N ASP A 189 16.00 30.13 -6.23
CA ASP A 189 15.21 29.09 -6.89
C ASP A 189 15.59 27.69 -6.38
N VAL A 190 14.58 26.83 -6.23
CA VAL A 190 14.71 25.44 -5.81
C VAL A 190 14.01 24.53 -6.81
N SER A 191 14.54 23.34 -7.07
CA SER A 191 13.94 22.41 -8.01
C SER A 191 13.54 21.08 -7.38
N ALA A 192 12.63 20.38 -8.05
CA ALA A 192 12.35 18.97 -7.81
C ALA A 192 12.09 18.29 -9.16
N VAL A 193 12.54 17.04 -9.28
CA VAL A 193 12.20 16.17 -10.41
C VAL A 193 10.92 15.41 -10.08
N PHE A 194 9.99 15.39 -11.03
CA PHE A 194 8.72 14.67 -10.96
C PHE A 194 8.74 13.57 -12.03
N THR A 195 8.65 12.31 -11.62
CA THR A 195 8.63 11.16 -12.53
C THR A 195 7.26 10.48 -12.50
N PHE A 196 6.70 10.24 -13.68
CA PHE A 196 5.41 9.63 -13.91
C PHE A 196 5.58 8.39 -14.77
N GLY A 197 5.19 7.23 -14.22
CA GLY A 197 5.08 5.99 -14.98
C GLY A 197 3.66 5.75 -15.48
N LYS A 198 3.39 4.52 -15.91
CA LYS A 198 2.05 4.07 -16.32
C LYS A 198 1.04 3.94 -15.17
N THR A 199 1.47 4.01 -13.91
CA THR A 199 0.66 3.79 -12.69
C THR A 199 0.19 5.10 -12.03
N GLU A 200 -0.62 4.98 -11.00
CA GLU A 200 -1.06 6.08 -10.13
C GLU A 200 0.05 6.67 -9.23
N ILE A 201 1.29 6.20 -9.36
CA ILE A 201 2.43 6.58 -8.52
C ILE A 201 3.18 7.74 -9.20
N VAL A 202 3.40 8.81 -8.43
CA VAL A 202 4.31 9.91 -8.78
C VAL A 202 5.53 9.83 -7.88
N GLU A 203 6.72 9.71 -8.45
CA GLU A 203 7.98 9.93 -7.72
C GLU A 203 8.30 11.42 -7.73
N ILE A 204 8.72 11.94 -6.58
CA ILE A 204 9.15 13.33 -6.42
C ILE A 204 10.51 13.31 -5.74
N LYS A 205 11.51 13.86 -6.42
CA LYS A 205 12.89 13.96 -5.95
C LYS A 205 13.30 15.42 -5.77
N PRO A 206 13.27 15.96 -4.54
CA PRO A 206 13.74 17.30 -4.24
C PRO A 206 15.22 17.47 -4.57
N ALA A 207 15.61 18.63 -5.11
CA ALA A 207 17.02 19.01 -5.22
C ALA A 207 17.63 19.28 -3.83
N PRO A 208 18.96 19.16 -3.64
CA PRO A 208 19.61 19.32 -2.33
C PRO A 208 19.39 20.66 -1.61
N ASN A 209 18.97 21.71 -2.32
CA ASN A 209 18.64 23.02 -1.76
C ASN A 209 17.16 23.18 -1.36
N MET A 210 16.29 22.23 -1.71
CA MET A 210 14.89 22.20 -1.31
C MET A 210 14.75 21.59 0.09
N LYS A 211 14.40 22.40 1.09
CA LYS A 211 14.31 21.96 2.51
C LYS A 211 13.20 20.95 2.78
N GLY A 212 12.13 21.00 1.99
CA GLY A 212 10.93 20.19 2.19
C GLY A 212 9.88 20.49 1.14
N VAL A 213 8.79 19.74 1.18
CA VAL A 213 7.56 20.03 0.42
C VAL A 213 6.38 20.20 1.39
N SER A 214 5.36 20.91 0.93
CA SER A 214 4.04 20.92 1.56
C SER A 214 3.03 20.34 0.58
N LEU A 215 2.33 19.28 1.00
CA LEU A 215 1.22 18.68 0.26
C LEU A 215 -0.07 19.24 0.84
N ILE A 216 -0.76 20.10 0.10
CA ILE A 216 -2.00 20.76 0.49
C ILE A 216 -3.17 19.90 0.02
N SER A 217 -3.86 19.26 0.96
CA SER A 217 -4.98 18.37 0.69
C SER A 217 -5.91 18.34 1.91
N PRO A 218 -7.24 18.42 1.74
CA PRO A 218 -8.16 18.16 2.83
C PRO A 218 -8.13 16.67 3.16
N VAL A 219 -7.63 16.32 4.34
CA VAL A 219 -7.58 14.95 4.86
C VAL A 219 -8.42 14.90 6.14
N GLU A 220 -9.31 13.92 6.24
CA GLU A 220 -10.16 13.74 7.43
C GLU A 220 -9.41 13.05 8.57
N TYR A 221 -8.68 11.98 8.24
CA TYR A 221 -7.88 11.22 9.20
C TYR A 221 -6.52 10.89 8.60
N GLY A 222 -5.46 11.12 9.37
CA GLY A 222 -4.12 10.61 9.06
C GLY A 222 -3.94 9.22 9.67
N VAL A 223 -3.33 8.28 8.96
CA VAL A 223 -2.98 6.95 9.48
C VAL A 223 -1.50 6.69 9.24
N VAL A 224 -0.78 6.33 10.31
CA VAL A 224 0.56 5.73 10.24
C VAL A 224 0.39 4.22 10.53
N PRO A 225 0.46 3.36 9.50
CA PRO A 225 0.15 1.94 9.66
C PRO A 225 1.16 1.20 10.54
N SER A 226 0.64 0.27 11.35
CA SER A 226 1.47 -0.75 12.01
C SER A 226 1.11 -2.12 11.43
N PHE A 227 2.14 -2.80 10.93
CA PHE A 227 1.97 -4.13 10.35
C PHE A 227 2.05 -5.25 11.39
N ILE A 228 2.59 -4.96 12.59
CA ILE A 228 2.79 -5.92 13.69
C ILE A 228 1.87 -5.60 14.89
N GLY A 229 1.65 -4.31 15.18
CA GLY A 229 0.80 -3.82 16.26
C GLY A 229 -0.42 -3.05 15.75
N ASP A 230 -0.86 -2.07 16.53
CA ASP A 230 -2.02 -1.23 16.23
C ASP A 230 -1.61 0.02 15.43
N ASP A 231 -2.46 0.45 14.50
CA ASP A 231 -2.19 1.62 13.65
C ASP A 231 -2.35 2.92 14.44
N LEU A 232 -1.53 3.94 14.16
CA LEU A 232 -1.72 5.26 14.77
C LEU A 232 -2.66 6.09 13.89
N ILE A 233 -3.81 6.46 14.44
CA ILE A 233 -4.85 7.22 13.74
C ILE A 233 -4.94 8.63 14.35
N PHE A 234 -4.83 9.63 13.48
CA PHE A 234 -4.84 11.05 13.82
C PHE A 234 -6.16 11.68 13.33
N ASP A 235 -7.11 11.78 14.27
CA ASP A 235 -8.32 12.60 14.14
C ASP A 235 -8.01 14.05 14.55
N PRO A 236 -8.16 15.05 13.67
CA PRO A 236 -7.94 16.46 13.99
C PRO A 236 -8.80 17.00 15.14
N ALA A 237 -10.01 16.46 15.33
CA ALA A 237 -10.91 16.86 16.40
C ALA A 237 -10.39 16.47 17.79
N ALA A 238 -9.53 15.45 17.89
CA ALA A 238 -8.88 15.05 19.14
C ALA A 238 -7.81 16.05 19.64
N TYR A 239 -7.41 17.03 18.81
CA TYR A 239 -6.31 17.97 19.10
C TYR A 239 -6.73 19.45 19.01
N PRO A 240 -7.82 19.90 19.64
CA PRO A 240 -8.46 21.21 19.37
C PRO A 240 -7.52 22.42 19.54
N SER A 241 -6.54 22.34 20.46
CA SER A 241 -5.59 23.43 20.72
C SER A 241 -4.32 23.40 19.87
N ALA A 242 -4.06 22.32 19.12
CA ALA A 242 -2.87 22.20 18.28
C ALA A 242 -3.15 22.72 16.87
N ASN A 243 -2.20 23.45 16.26
CA ASN A 243 -2.25 23.82 14.84
C ASN A 243 -1.38 22.89 13.96
N THR A 244 -0.54 22.08 14.59
CA THR A 244 0.38 21.16 13.90
C THR A 244 0.61 19.93 14.77
N LEU A 245 0.66 18.75 14.15
CA LEU A 245 1.05 17.49 14.81
C LEU A 245 2.33 16.98 14.17
N CYS A 246 3.34 16.66 14.97
CA CYS A 246 4.49 15.88 14.51
C CYS A 246 4.11 14.39 14.64
N ILE A 247 4.24 13.62 13.56
CA ILE A 247 3.91 12.19 13.57
C ILE A 247 5.19 11.34 13.41
N PRO A 248 5.20 10.07 13.85
CA PRO A 248 6.34 9.19 13.65
C PRO A 248 6.70 9.08 12.17
N SER A 249 7.97 9.26 11.84
CA SER A 249 8.49 9.16 10.46
C SER A 249 8.76 7.70 10.11
N GLU A 250 7.68 6.90 10.09
CA GLU A 250 7.66 5.58 9.48
C GLU A 250 7.70 5.71 7.95
N ASN A 251 7.96 4.65 7.21
CA ASN A 251 8.13 4.71 5.74
C ASN A 251 6.82 4.79 4.92
N LEU A 252 5.67 4.93 5.58
CA LEU A 252 4.33 4.89 4.99
C LEU A 252 3.35 5.78 5.80
N PHE A 253 2.60 6.63 5.10
CA PHE A 253 1.48 7.40 5.64
C PHE A 253 0.26 7.33 4.72
N LEU A 254 -0.93 7.37 5.31
CA LEU A 254 -2.20 7.44 4.59
C LEU A 254 -3.00 8.68 5.00
N GLY A 255 -3.51 9.42 4.02
CA GLY A 255 -4.56 10.42 4.22
C GLY A 255 -5.90 9.90 3.74
N LEU A 256 -6.87 9.72 4.66
CA LEU A 256 -8.24 9.38 4.30
C LEU A 256 -8.96 10.67 3.83
N LEU A 257 -9.29 10.75 2.54
CA LEU A 257 -9.78 12.00 1.93
C LEU A 257 -11.32 12.11 1.99
N PRO A 258 -11.89 13.32 2.17
CA PRO A 258 -13.32 13.51 2.39
C PRO A 258 -14.24 12.82 1.40
N GLY A 259 -15.36 12.29 1.90
CA GLY A 259 -16.34 11.60 1.09
C GLY A 259 -15.94 10.18 0.67
N GLU A 260 -15.08 9.52 1.44
CA GLU A 260 -14.92 8.04 1.47
C GLU A 260 -14.39 7.35 0.20
N ASP A 261 -14.24 8.08 -0.91
CA ASP A 261 -13.92 7.52 -2.23
C ASP A 261 -12.41 7.49 -2.57
N ASN A 262 -11.57 8.16 -1.78
CA ASN A 262 -10.14 8.30 -2.08
C ASN A 262 -9.25 8.18 -0.84
N MET A 263 -8.09 7.57 -1.01
CA MET A 263 -6.98 7.52 -0.05
C MET A 263 -5.70 8.06 -0.70
N LEU A 264 -5.07 9.05 -0.08
CA LEU A 264 -3.71 9.44 -0.38
C LEU A 264 -2.75 8.46 0.30
N VAL A 265 -1.84 7.86 -0.47
CA VAL A 265 -0.74 7.04 0.04
C VAL A 265 0.56 7.80 -0.19
N MET A 266 1.39 7.91 0.84
CA MET A 266 2.71 8.51 0.77
C MET A 266 3.75 7.51 1.30
N THR A 267 4.84 7.29 0.55
CA THR A 267 5.95 6.40 0.96
C THR A 267 7.29 7.06 0.70
N TRP A 268 8.29 6.73 1.52
CA TRP A 268 9.65 7.26 1.40
C TRP A 268 10.68 6.27 1.97
N PRO A 269 11.92 6.25 1.47
CA PRO A 269 13.00 5.44 2.03
C PRO A 269 13.39 5.92 3.42
N LYS A 270 13.96 5.02 4.23
CA LYS A 270 14.40 5.32 5.59
C LYS A 270 15.54 6.35 5.55
N GLY A 271 15.39 7.42 6.33
CA GLY A 271 16.33 8.53 6.34
C GLY A 271 16.14 9.44 7.54
N LYS A 272 16.33 10.74 7.32
CA LYS A 272 16.16 11.79 8.35
C LYS A 272 14.89 12.64 8.16
N GLN A 273 13.98 12.18 7.30
CA GLN A 273 12.79 12.93 6.93
C GLN A 273 11.83 13.08 8.12
N GLN A 274 11.06 14.16 8.16
CA GLN A 274 10.02 14.39 9.18
C GLN A 274 8.70 14.73 8.51
N LEU A 275 7.60 14.23 9.07
CA LEU A 275 6.25 14.51 8.60
C LEU A 275 5.45 15.23 9.68
N LYS A 276 4.87 16.37 9.30
CA LYS A 276 4.05 17.24 10.15
C LYS A 276 2.69 17.46 9.50
N LEU A 277 1.62 17.30 10.28
CA LEU A 277 0.25 17.51 9.83
C LEU A 277 -0.19 18.92 10.25
N GLY A 278 -0.39 19.82 9.29
CA GLY A 278 -1.00 21.13 9.52
C GLY A 278 -2.52 20.98 9.67
N LEU A 279 -3.07 21.46 10.77
CA LEU A 279 -4.49 21.32 11.09
C LEU A 279 -5.23 22.63 10.79
N ALA A 280 -6.28 22.55 9.97
CA ALA A 280 -7.16 23.66 9.68
C ALA A 280 -7.80 24.23 10.95
N ARG A 281 -8.34 25.45 10.89
CA ARG A 281 -9.33 25.86 11.90
C ARG A 281 -10.62 25.05 11.70
N GLU A 282 -11.34 24.79 12.79
CA GLU A 282 -12.63 24.14 12.72
C GLU A 282 -13.62 24.99 11.89
N GLN A 283 -14.31 24.34 10.95
CA GLN A 283 -15.34 24.96 10.13
C GLN A 283 -16.55 24.02 10.07
N GLN A 284 -17.76 24.55 10.32
CA GLN A 284 -19.01 23.79 10.28
C GLN A 284 -19.02 22.53 11.18
N GLY A 285 -18.35 22.58 12.34
CA GLY A 285 -18.26 21.44 13.26
C GLY A 285 -17.29 20.33 12.82
N LYS A 286 -16.49 20.56 11.77
CA LYS A 286 -15.47 19.62 11.30
C LYS A 286 -14.10 20.30 11.27
N ARG A 287 -13.09 19.54 11.69
CA ARG A 287 -11.69 19.92 11.60
C ARG A 287 -10.98 18.94 10.68
N LEU A 288 -10.13 19.46 9.79
CA LEU A 288 -9.38 18.67 8.83
C LEU A 288 -7.88 18.90 9.01
N ILE A 289 -7.07 17.94 8.56
CA ILE A 289 -5.70 18.21 8.16
C ILE A 289 -5.79 18.96 6.82
N GLU A 290 -5.13 20.11 6.71
CA GLU A 290 -5.08 20.93 5.49
C GLU A 290 -3.77 20.75 4.72
N SER A 291 -2.71 20.31 5.40
CA SER A 291 -1.40 20.15 4.80
C SER A 291 -0.57 19.06 5.47
N LEU A 292 0.29 18.43 4.67
CA LEU A 292 1.33 17.50 5.08
C LEU A 292 2.67 18.16 4.76
N ASP A 293 3.37 18.65 5.78
CA ASP A 293 4.69 19.26 5.63
C ASP A 293 5.75 18.18 5.82
N PHE A 294 6.51 17.91 4.76
CA PHE A 294 7.52 16.87 4.71
C PHE A 294 8.90 17.52 4.58
N ASP A 295 9.65 17.52 5.69
CA ASP A 295 11.07 17.87 5.67
C ASP A 295 11.83 16.70 5.02
N ASN A 296 12.48 16.95 3.88
CA ASN A 296 13.18 15.91 3.12
C ASN A 296 14.68 15.87 3.47
N ASP A 297 15.35 14.78 3.09
CA ASP A 297 16.80 14.60 3.24
C ASP A 297 17.52 14.41 1.88
N GLY A 298 16.94 14.96 0.80
CA GLY A 298 17.41 14.81 -0.58
C GLY A 298 17.05 13.48 -1.24
N GLN A 299 16.40 12.55 -0.53
CA GLN A 299 15.88 11.32 -1.10
C GLN A 299 14.52 11.53 -1.78
N SER A 300 14.21 10.70 -2.77
CA SER A 300 12.89 10.65 -3.38
C SER A 300 11.81 10.24 -2.38
N PHE A 301 10.61 10.77 -2.54
CA PHE A 301 9.40 10.25 -1.92
C PHE A 301 8.32 10.04 -3.01
N TYR A 302 7.29 9.28 -2.67
CA TYR A 302 6.32 8.79 -3.65
C TYR A 302 4.90 9.03 -3.16
N LEU A 303 4.04 9.47 -4.07
CA LEU A 303 2.61 9.69 -3.82
C LEU A 303 1.78 8.80 -4.73
N ALA A 304 0.71 8.22 -4.19
CA ALA A 304 -0.32 7.53 -4.97
C ALA A 304 -1.72 7.94 -4.48
N ALA A 305 -2.66 8.08 -5.41
CA ALA A 305 -4.05 8.37 -5.13
C ALA A 305 -4.90 7.13 -5.42
N LEU A 306 -5.22 6.35 -4.38
CA LEU A 306 -6.06 5.16 -4.51
C LEU A 306 -7.54 5.57 -4.48
N GLY A 307 -8.28 5.25 -5.53
CA GLY A 307 -9.69 5.66 -5.68
C GLY A 307 -10.63 4.49 -5.93
N ALA A 308 -11.66 4.36 -5.09
CA ALA A 308 -12.83 3.51 -5.32
C ALA A 308 -13.98 3.99 -4.40
N PRO A 309 -15.25 3.89 -4.81
CA PRO A 309 -16.37 4.30 -3.95
C PRO A 309 -16.36 3.58 -2.60
N GLY A 310 -16.35 4.34 -1.49
CA GLY A 310 -16.26 3.76 -0.14
C GLY A 310 -14.98 2.95 0.15
N ILE A 311 -13.84 3.31 -0.47
CA ILE A 311 -12.52 2.68 -0.23
C ILE A 311 -12.04 2.80 1.22
N TRP A 312 -12.58 3.76 1.96
CA TRP A 312 -12.55 3.82 3.42
C TRP A 312 -13.93 4.25 3.92
N HIS A 313 -14.24 4.03 5.21
CA HIS A 313 -15.53 4.43 5.78
C HIS A 313 -15.42 4.80 7.26
N ARG A 314 -16.34 5.65 7.74
CA ARG A 314 -16.46 6.01 9.16
C ARG A 314 -17.83 5.63 9.72
N GLU A 315 -17.82 4.63 10.60
CA GLU A 315 -19.01 4.14 11.29
C GLU A 315 -19.11 4.75 12.71
N GLU A 316 -20.24 5.37 13.04
CA GLU A 316 -20.54 5.90 14.38
C GLU A 316 -21.01 4.77 15.31
N LEU A 317 -20.26 4.48 16.39
CA LEU A 317 -20.56 3.36 17.27
C LEU A 317 -21.64 3.70 18.30
N LYS A 318 -22.87 3.26 18.02
CA LYS A 318 -24.04 3.56 18.84
C LYS A 318 -24.17 2.61 20.04
N PRO A 319 -24.72 3.06 21.19
CA PRO A 319 -24.98 2.19 22.35
C PRO A 319 -25.83 0.95 22.03
N SER A 320 -26.65 1.00 20.98
CA SER A 320 -27.47 -0.12 20.49
C SER A 320 -26.67 -1.29 19.90
N TYR A 321 -25.35 -1.17 19.72
CA TYR A 321 -24.47 -2.23 19.21
C TYR A 321 -23.99 -3.15 20.34
N LEU A 322 -24.30 -2.82 21.59
CA LEU A 322 -23.87 -3.55 22.78
C LEU A 322 -24.57 -4.91 22.92
N GLU A 323 -23.77 -5.97 23.04
CA GLU A 323 -24.12 -7.40 23.10
C GLU A 323 -25.05 -7.85 21.94
N LYS A 324 -24.99 -7.18 20.78
CA LYS A 324 -25.87 -7.41 19.63
C LYS A 324 -25.13 -7.46 18.30
N ASP A 325 -25.45 -8.45 17.49
CA ASP A 325 -25.05 -8.50 16.07
C ASP A 325 -25.77 -7.39 15.29
N THR A 326 -24.99 -6.46 14.72
CA THR A 326 -25.50 -5.30 14.00
C THR A 326 -24.82 -5.20 12.64
N ALA A 327 -25.61 -5.33 11.56
CA ALA A 327 -25.17 -4.98 10.22
C ALA A 327 -25.14 -3.46 10.07
N ILE A 328 -24.10 -2.92 9.44
CA ILE A 328 -24.01 -1.50 9.09
C ILE A 328 -24.39 -1.28 7.62
N HIS A 329 -24.60 -0.02 7.22
CA HIS A 329 -25.03 0.29 5.85
C HIS A 329 -23.90 0.25 4.81
N TRP A 330 -22.65 0.47 5.23
CA TRP A 330 -21.50 0.34 4.34
C TRP A 330 -21.26 -1.11 3.94
N LYS A 331 -20.92 -1.31 2.66
CA LYS A 331 -20.54 -2.60 2.08
C LYS A 331 -19.11 -2.51 1.57
N ARG A 332 -18.35 -3.60 1.68
CA ARG A 332 -16.98 -3.61 1.14
C ARG A 332 -17.00 -3.44 -0.38
N PRO A 333 -16.26 -2.49 -0.98
CA PRO A 333 -16.25 -2.27 -2.43
C PRO A 333 -15.54 -3.38 -3.21
N PHE A 334 -14.63 -4.11 -2.55
CA PHE A 334 -13.92 -5.26 -3.12
C PHE A 334 -13.38 -6.18 -2.00
N PRO A 335 -13.06 -7.45 -2.29
CA PRO A 335 -12.33 -8.30 -1.37
C PRO A 335 -10.94 -7.72 -1.08
N ALA A 336 -10.62 -7.51 0.19
CA ALA A 336 -9.31 -7.09 0.67
C ALA A 336 -9.20 -7.41 2.17
N LYS A 337 -8.01 -7.22 2.74
CA LYS A 337 -7.80 -7.36 4.19
C LYS A 337 -8.25 -6.08 4.91
N TRP A 338 -9.56 -5.91 4.99
CA TRP A 338 -10.21 -4.80 5.69
C TRP A 338 -9.94 -4.86 7.19
N LYS A 339 -9.68 -3.71 7.79
CA LYS A 339 -9.42 -3.54 9.22
C LYS A 339 -10.17 -2.33 9.77
N THR A 340 -10.29 -2.29 11.09
CA THR A 340 -10.74 -1.12 11.84
C THR A 340 -10.06 -1.04 13.19
N GLN A 341 -10.25 0.05 13.94
CA GLN A 341 -9.71 0.25 15.26
C GLN A 341 -10.83 0.52 16.28
N LEU A 342 -10.89 -0.32 17.32
CA LEU A 342 -11.92 -0.27 18.37
C LEU A 342 -11.28 -0.07 19.74
N THR A 343 -12.07 0.29 20.73
CA THR A 343 -11.59 0.37 22.12
C THR A 343 -11.67 -1.00 22.76
N GLU A 344 -10.55 -1.62 23.14
CA GLU A 344 -10.49 -2.88 23.90
C GLU A 344 -9.69 -2.64 25.19
N ALA A 345 -10.25 -3.04 26.35
CA ALA A 345 -9.57 -2.90 27.66
C ALA A 345 -9.00 -1.49 27.98
N GLY A 346 -9.55 -0.43 27.37
CA GLY A 346 -9.11 0.97 27.57
C GLY A 346 -8.07 1.48 26.57
N VAL A 347 -7.54 0.63 25.69
CA VAL A 347 -6.64 1.01 24.59
C VAL A 347 -7.33 0.91 23.24
N LYS A 348 -6.73 1.53 22.22
CA LYS A 348 -7.16 1.42 20.82
C LYS A 348 -6.49 0.21 20.17
N THR A 349 -7.29 -0.79 19.79
CA THR A 349 -6.82 -2.04 19.19
C THR A 349 -7.32 -2.19 17.76
N THR A 350 -6.43 -2.57 16.84
CA THR A 350 -6.76 -2.88 15.44
C THR A 350 -7.35 -4.29 15.32
N PHE A 351 -8.51 -4.39 14.66
CA PHE A 351 -9.18 -5.64 14.32
C PHE A 351 -9.27 -5.78 12.80
N THR A 352 -8.89 -6.95 12.26
CA THR A 352 -9.14 -7.29 10.84
C THR A 352 -10.52 -7.91 10.74
N PHE A 353 -11.35 -7.50 9.79
CA PHE A 353 -12.64 -8.14 9.55
C PHE A 353 -12.42 -9.61 9.17
N ARG A 354 -13.13 -10.53 9.85
CA ARG A 354 -13.14 -11.96 9.49
C ARG A 354 -14.19 -12.24 8.42
N GLU A 355 -14.03 -13.32 7.65
CA GLU A 355 -15.08 -13.78 6.71
C GLU A 355 -16.26 -14.50 7.42
N SER A 356 -16.23 -14.62 8.75
CA SER A 356 -17.31 -15.20 9.54
C SER A 356 -17.25 -14.79 11.02
N LYS A 357 -18.40 -14.86 11.68
CA LYS A 357 -18.52 -14.69 13.14
C LYS A 357 -17.76 -15.81 13.87
N GLY A 358 -17.11 -15.47 14.98
CA GLY A 358 -16.49 -16.45 15.85
C GLY A 358 -16.01 -15.85 17.17
N GLN A 359 -15.45 -16.68 18.03
CA GLN A 359 -14.84 -16.23 19.29
C GLN A 359 -13.38 -15.80 19.10
N ILE A 360 -12.86 -15.09 20.09
CA ILE A 360 -11.43 -14.83 20.30
C ILE A 360 -11.12 -14.94 21.80
N TRP A 361 -9.93 -15.42 22.13
CA TRP A 361 -9.37 -15.29 23.47
C TRP A 361 -8.20 -14.30 23.44
N ARG A 362 -8.12 -13.45 24.46
CA ARG A 362 -7.06 -12.46 24.67
C ARG A 362 -6.63 -12.53 26.14
N GLY A 363 -5.34 -12.31 26.43
CA GLY A 363 -4.78 -12.56 27.77
C GLY A 363 -5.43 -11.80 28.93
N VAL A 364 -5.82 -10.53 28.72
CA VAL A 364 -6.48 -9.70 29.75
C VAL A 364 -8.02 -9.78 29.69
N PRO A 365 -8.69 -9.65 28.52
CA PRO A 365 -10.15 -9.74 28.43
C PRO A 365 -10.71 -11.18 28.50
N GLY A 366 -9.90 -12.22 28.37
CA GLY A 366 -10.36 -13.62 28.23
C GLY A 366 -11.09 -13.89 26.91
N SER A 367 -12.02 -14.86 26.90
CA SER A 367 -12.83 -15.22 25.72
C SER A 367 -14.00 -14.24 25.47
N TYR A 368 -14.26 -13.88 24.22
CA TYR A 368 -15.43 -13.10 23.80
C TYR A 368 -15.72 -13.21 22.28
N ASN A 369 -16.92 -12.77 21.85
CA ASN A 369 -17.28 -12.67 20.42
C ASN A 369 -16.33 -11.70 19.70
N TYR A 370 -15.69 -12.15 18.62
CA TYR A 370 -14.83 -11.27 17.82
C TYR A 370 -15.66 -10.12 17.22
N PRO A 371 -15.21 -8.86 17.33
CA PRO A 371 -16.13 -7.73 17.25
C PRO A 371 -16.55 -7.34 15.84
N VAL A 372 -15.84 -7.79 14.79
CA VAL A 372 -16.10 -7.42 13.38
C VAL A 372 -15.92 -8.58 12.41
N TRP A 373 -16.88 -8.75 11.49
CA TRP A 373 -16.81 -9.74 10.41
C TRP A 373 -17.66 -9.32 9.21
N PHE A 374 -17.46 -9.99 8.08
CA PHE A 374 -18.30 -9.91 6.89
C PHE A 374 -19.25 -11.10 6.81
N ASN A 375 -20.43 -10.88 6.25
CA ASN A 375 -21.31 -11.93 5.76
C ASN A 375 -21.70 -11.60 4.32
N GLY A 376 -21.04 -12.25 3.34
CA GLY A 376 -21.01 -11.71 1.98
C GLY A 376 -20.27 -10.37 1.98
N ASP A 377 -20.88 -9.33 1.43
CA ASP A 377 -20.29 -7.98 1.39
C ASP A 377 -20.79 -7.05 2.51
N ASP A 378 -21.75 -7.52 3.31
CA ASP A 378 -22.30 -6.77 4.44
C ASP A 378 -21.36 -6.85 5.65
N ALA A 379 -21.02 -5.69 6.21
CA ALA A 379 -20.17 -5.56 7.39
C ALA A 379 -21.01 -5.66 8.68
N PHE A 380 -20.55 -6.48 9.62
CA PHE A 380 -21.20 -6.73 10.90
C PHE A 380 -20.31 -6.38 12.08
N TYR A 381 -20.94 -5.86 13.13
CA TYR A 381 -20.37 -5.60 14.44
C TYR A 381 -21.04 -6.46 15.52
N HIS A 382 -20.28 -6.88 16.53
CA HIS A 382 -20.77 -7.36 17.82
C HIS A 382 -19.92 -6.74 18.92
N LEU A 383 -20.35 -5.59 19.43
CA LEU A 383 -19.63 -4.86 20.47
C LEU A 383 -20.10 -5.35 21.84
N SER A 384 -19.21 -5.43 22.81
CA SER A 384 -19.47 -6.06 24.12
C SER A 384 -18.93 -5.19 25.25
N LYS A 385 -19.16 -5.56 26.51
CA LYS A 385 -18.52 -4.89 27.65
C LYS A 385 -16.97 -4.87 27.57
N LYS A 386 -16.36 -5.80 26.83
CA LYS A 386 -14.90 -5.90 26.63
C LYS A 386 -14.39 -5.03 25.47
N VAL A 387 -15.23 -4.86 24.44
CA VAL A 387 -15.00 -4.00 23.28
C VAL A 387 -16.23 -3.09 23.09
N PRO A 388 -16.39 -2.03 23.92
CA PRO A 388 -17.63 -1.26 23.98
C PRO A 388 -17.83 -0.33 22.77
N PRO A 389 -19.08 -0.01 22.39
CA PRO A 389 -19.39 1.03 21.41
C PRO A 389 -18.99 2.41 21.95
N LYS A 390 -17.81 2.88 21.56
CA LYS A 390 -17.25 4.17 22.00
C LYS A 390 -16.63 4.92 20.83
N GLY A 391 -17.22 6.07 20.50
CA GLY A 391 -16.75 6.97 19.44
C GLY A 391 -17.01 6.40 18.06
N GLU A 392 -16.02 6.51 17.19
CA GLU A 392 -16.11 6.10 15.78
C GLU A 392 -15.20 4.89 15.49
N SER A 393 -15.55 4.18 14.42
CA SER A 393 -14.86 3.02 13.89
C SER A 393 -14.49 3.28 12.43
N LEU A 394 -13.20 3.51 12.16
CA LEU A 394 -12.71 3.76 10.80
C LEU A 394 -12.41 2.43 10.11
N ILE A 395 -13.07 2.15 9.00
CA ILE A 395 -12.88 0.95 8.18
C ILE A 395 -12.00 1.32 6.98
N TYR A 396 -10.91 0.59 6.77
CA TYR A 396 -9.99 0.80 5.65
C TYR A 396 -9.20 -0.49 5.39
N PHE A 397 -8.41 -0.53 4.33
CA PHE A 397 -7.54 -1.66 4.00
C PHE A 397 -6.09 -1.19 3.79
N LEU A 398 -5.15 -2.11 4.00
CA LEU A 398 -3.72 -1.90 3.71
C LEU A 398 -3.18 -2.91 2.71
N GLU A 399 -3.76 -4.10 2.69
CA GLU A 399 -3.24 -5.29 2.00
C GLU A 399 -4.36 -5.90 1.16
N GLY A 400 -4.03 -6.26 -0.09
CA GLY A 400 -4.93 -7.03 -0.93
C GLY A 400 -5.15 -8.46 -0.39
N GLN A 401 -6.36 -8.98 -0.58
CA GLN A 401 -6.73 -10.37 -0.31
C GLN A 401 -7.86 -10.76 -1.25
N ASN A 402 -7.56 -11.54 -2.29
CA ASN A 402 -8.45 -11.81 -3.45
C ASN A 402 -8.92 -10.52 -4.15
N THR A 403 -8.12 -9.46 -4.04
CA THR A 403 -8.40 -8.12 -4.60
C THR A 403 -8.21 -8.12 -6.12
N PRO A 404 -9.08 -7.45 -6.90
CA PRO A 404 -8.90 -7.32 -8.34
C PRO A 404 -7.56 -6.67 -8.70
N LEU A 405 -6.90 -7.13 -9.77
CA LEU A 405 -5.62 -6.58 -10.24
C LEU A 405 -5.67 -5.10 -10.65
N THR A 406 -6.87 -4.56 -10.84
CA THR A 406 -7.13 -3.13 -11.13
C THR A 406 -7.19 -2.26 -9.89
N VAL A 407 -7.01 -2.82 -8.69
CA VAL A 407 -7.05 -2.12 -7.40
C VAL A 407 -5.74 -2.36 -6.66
N SER A 408 -4.89 -1.34 -6.62
CA SER A 408 -3.66 -1.36 -5.81
C SER A 408 -3.97 -1.17 -4.33
N SER A 409 -3.22 -1.85 -3.46
CA SER A 409 -3.23 -1.58 -2.02
C SER A 409 -2.07 -0.67 -1.59
N PRO A 410 -2.15 0.01 -0.43
CA PRO A 410 -1.02 0.76 0.12
C PRO A 410 0.27 -0.07 0.27
N VAL A 411 0.15 -1.38 0.53
CA VAL A 411 1.29 -2.30 0.59
C VAL A 411 1.86 -2.63 -0.80
N ASP A 412 1.07 -2.58 -1.86
CA ASP A 412 1.58 -2.73 -3.23
C ASP A 412 2.30 -1.45 -3.67
N THR A 413 1.77 -0.27 -3.32
CA THR A 413 2.50 1.01 -3.45
C THR A 413 3.86 0.94 -2.75
N LEU A 414 3.90 0.55 -1.47
CA LEU A 414 5.14 0.44 -0.68
C LEU A 414 6.18 -0.50 -1.31
N LYS A 415 5.75 -1.62 -1.89
CA LYS A 415 6.64 -2.57 -2.58
C LYS A 415 7.13 -2.04 -3.92
N ALA A 416 6.26 -1.35 -4.66
CA ALA A 416 6.58 -0.77 -5.96
C ALA A 416 7.59 0.38 -5.83
N THR A 417 7.49 1.19 -4.76
CA THR A 417 8.32 2.38 -4.55
C THR A 417 9.65 2.08 -3.86
N LEU A 418 9.63 1.30 -2.77
CA LEU A 418 10.83 1.04 -1.96
C LEU A 418 11.54 -0.29 -2.28
N GLY A 419 10.92 -1.14 -3.11
CA GLY A 419 11.42 -2.48 -3.41
C GLY A 419 11.39 -3.43 -2.22
N ARG A 420 11.74 -4.71 -2.46
CA ARG A 420 11.65 -5.77 -1.44
C ARG A 420 12.59 -5.57 -0.25
N SER A 421 13.82 -5.14 -0.49
CA SER A 421 14.84 -4.97 0.56
C SER A 421 14.42 -4.01 1.67
N MET A 422 13.67 -2.97 1.33
CA MET A 422 13.14 -1.99 2.27
C MET A 422 11.75 -2.37 2.79
N SER A 423 10.86 -2.90 1.94
CA SER A 423 9.49 -3.25 2.34
C SER A 423 9.38 -4.53 3.17
N ASP A 424 10.21 -5.55 2.96
CA ASP A 424 10.13 -6.81 3.72
C ASP A 424 10.35 -6.61 5.24
N PRO A 425 11.33 -5.81 5.71
CA PRO A 425 11.47 -5.46 7.13
C PRO A 425 10.31 -4.64 7.70
N ILE A 426 9.73 -3.72 6.92
CA ILE A 426 8.58 -2.89 7.35
C ILE A 426 7.33 -3.76 7.53
N LEU A 427 7.10 -4.67 6.57
CA LEU A 427 5.95 -5.56 6.57
C LEU A 427 6.07 -6.70 7.58
N ASP A 428 7.30 -7.07 7.99
CA ASP A 428 7.67 -8.18 8.88
C ASP A 428 6.76 -9.42 8.76
N ILE A 429 6.67 -9.98 7.56
CA ILE A 429 5.89 -11.18 7.27
C ILE A 429 6.31 -12.38 8.16
N ALA A 430 7.53 -12.35 8.72
CA ALA A 430 8.03 -13.37 9.63
C ALA A 430 7.54 -13.18 11.08
N GLY A 431 7.60 -11.97 11.64
CA GLY A 431 7.10 -11.65 12.98
C GLY A 431 5.59 -11.63 13.08
N ARG A 432 4.89 -11.27 11.99
CA ARG A 432 3.43 -11.40 11.86
C ARG A 432 2.90 -12.82 12.00
N LYS A 433 3.71 -13.84 11.66
CA LYS A 433 3.31 -15.24 11.86
C LYS A 433 3.29 -15.49 13.36
N LEU A 434 2.12 -15.86 13.88
CA LEU A 434 1.95 -16.18 15.29
C LEU A 434 3.01 -17.21 15.73
N ARG A 435 3.99 -16.73 16.52
CA ARG A 435 5.00 -17.56 17.18
C ARG A 435 4.27 -18.26 18.33
N THR A 436 3.71 -19.43 18.02
CA THR A 436 2.87 -20.18 18.95
C THR A 436 3.73 -20.68 20.11
N HIS A 437 3.38 -20.27 21.33
CA HIS A 437 3.86 -20.90 22.56
C HIS A 437 3.04 -22.15 22.94
N HIS A 438 2.16 -22.60 22.02
CA HIS A 438 1.43 -23.87 22.06
C HIS A 438 1.88 -24.75 20.88
N ARG A 439 1.81 -26.06 21.03
CA ARG A 439 1.99 -26.99 19.91
C ARG A 439 0.88 -26.75 18.85
N ARG A 440 1.22 -26.88 17.56
CA ARG A 440 0.26 -26.64 16.45
C ARG A 440 -0.51 -27.92 16.11
N GLY A 441 -1.79 -27.77 15.76
CA GLY A 441 -2.58 -28.77 15.02
C GLY A 441 -2.55 -30.20 15.58
N GLY A 442 -3.10 -30.43 16.77
CA GLY A 442 -3.22 -31.77 17.35
C GLY A 442 -1.92 -32.42 17.85
N ALA A 443 -0.77 -31.76 17.69
CA ALA A 443 0.52 -32.24 18.20
C ALA A 443 0.73 -32.03 19.72
N GLY A 444 -0.28 -31.48 20.41
CA GLY A 444 -0.40 -31.38 21.86
C GLY A 444 -1.78 -31.90 22.27
N VAL A 445 -1.88 -32.46 23.48
CA VAL A 445 -3.12 -33.02 24.02
C VAL A 445 -4.07 -31.88 24.44
N HIS A 446 -3.52 -30.77 24.95
CA HIS A 446 -4.30 -29.58 25.27
C HIS A 446 -3.71 -28.31 24.68
N ARG A 447 -4.55 -27.54 23.98
CA ARG A 447 -4.18 -26.26 23.37
C ARG A 447 -4.22 -25.11 24.38
N ALA A 448 -3.62 -25.30 25.55
CA ALA A 448 -3.80 -24.46 26.73
C ALA A 448 -2.48 -23.86 27.25
N CYS A 449 -2.61 -22.76 27.99
CA CYS A 449 -1.58 -22.29 28.91
C CYS A 449 -1.38 -23.27 30.07
N THR A 450 -0.34 -23.05 30.88
CA THR A 450 -0.18 -23.73 32.17
C THR A 450 -1.47 -23.74 33.00
N CYS A 451 -2.21 -22.63 33.02
CA CYS A 451 -3.55 -22.53 33.62
C CYS A 451 -4.51 -23.64 33.16
N GLY A 452 -4.83 -23.70 31.87
CA GLY A 452 -5.82 -24.66 31.36
C GLY A 452 -5.33 -26.12 31.40
N CYS A 453 -4.02 -26.37 31.32
CA CYS A 453 -3.47 -27.71 31.57
C CYS A 453 -3.66 -28.11 33.05
N THR A 454 -3.44 -27.20 33.99
CA THR A 454 -3.70 -27.44 35.42
C THR A 454 -5.18 -27.69 35.69
N GLU A 455 -6.10 -26.93 35.10
CA GLU A 455 -7.55 -27.15 35.22
C GLU A 455 -7.97 -28.56 34.75
N VAL A 456 -7.44 -29.03 33.61
CA VAL A 456 -7.72 -30.39 33.12
C VAL A 456 -7.14 -31.47 34.03
N ILE A 457 -5.87 -31.33 34.45
CA ILE A 457 -5.22 -32.30 35.35
C ILE A 457 -6.00 -32.36 36.67
N GLN A 458 -6.37 -31.21 37.24
CA GLN A 458 -7.15 -31.14 38.47
C GLN A 458 -8.49 -31.88 38.34
N ALA A 459 -9.22 -31.70 37.23
CA ALA A 459 -10.48 -32.39 37.00
C ALA A 459 -10.33 -33.93 36.96
N VAL A 460 -9.21 -34.45 36.47
CA VAL A 460 -8.90 -35.90 36.46
C VAL A 460 -8.58 -36.44 37.85
N PHE A 461 -7.87 -35.68 38.68
CA PHE A 461 -7.64 -36.06 40.09
C PHE A 461 -8.91 -35.92 40.94
N GLU A 462 -9.78 -34.95 40.66
CA GLU A 462 -11.07 -34.78 41.35
C GLU A 462 -12.06 -35.89 41.01
N SER A 463 -11.98 -36.50 39.82
CA SER A 463 -12.76 -37.69 39.45
C SER A 463 -12.15 -39.02 39.92
N GLY A 464 -10.90 -39.04 40.40
CA GLY A 464 -10.17 -40.25 40.78
C GLY A 464 -9.76 -41.13 39.59
N GLU A 465 -9.61 -40.55 38.40
CA GLU A 465 -9.30 -41.24 37.15
C GLU A 465 -7.80 -41.17 36.77
N GLU A 466 -6.92 -40.73 37.68
CA GLU A 466 -5.51 -40.43 37.36
C GLU A 466 -4.67 -41.63 36.88
N VAL A 467 -5.10 -42.85 37.21
CA VAL A 467 -4.48 -44.09 36.71
C VAL A 467 -4.91 -44.37 35.27
N ASP A 468 -6.20 -44.22 34.98
CA ASP A 468 -6.81 -44.53 33.69
C ASP A 468 -6.57 -43.43 32.64
N LYS A 469 -6.31 -42.19 33.09
CA LYS A 469 -6.00 -41.00 32.25
C LYS A 469 -4.55 -40.53 32.37
N LYS A 470 -3.64 -41.42 32.75
CA LYS A 470 -2.22 -41.12 32.94
C LYS A 470 -1.56 -40.52 31.68
N GLU A 471 -1.91 -41.03 30.51
CA GLU A 471 -1.42 -40.54 29.21
C GLU A 471 -1.87 -39.10 28.93
N ASP A 472 -3.11 -38.76 29.27
CA ASP A 472 -3.64 -37.39 29.12
C ASP A 472 -2.94 -36.41 30.07
N ILE A 473 -2.71 -36.82 31.34
CA ILE A 473 -1.94 -36.03 32.31
C ILE A 473 -0.52 -35.79 31.81
N ASN A 474 0.16 -36.83 31.31
CA ASN A 474 1.51 -36.69 30.74
C ASN A 474 1.51 -35.72 29.56
N GLY A 475 0.55 -35.84 28.63
CA GLY A 475 0.41 -34.94 27.49
C GLY A 475 0.16 -33.48 27.89
N ALA A 476 -0.68 -33.26 28.91
CA ALA A 476 -0.92 -31.94 29.47
C ALA A 476 0.37 -31.32 30.06
N LEU A 477 1.15 -32.09 30.83
CA LEU A 477 2.44 -31.66 31.38
C LEU A 477 3.46 -31.35 30.26
N ASP A 478 3.48 -32.16 29.20
CA ASP A 478 4.34 -31.99 28.03
C ASP A 478 4.05 -30.70 27.24
N ASP A 479 2.77 -30.31 27.18
CA ASP A 479 2.33 -29.02 26.64
C ASP A 479 2.69 -27.85 27.58
N MET A 480 2.59 -28.03 28.91
CA MET A 480 3.06 -27.03 29.89
C MET A 480 4.57 -26.76 29.78
N ILE A 481 5.38 -27.82 29.69
CA ILE A 481 6.84 -27.71 29.55
C ILE A 481 7.19 -26.95 28.26
N TYR A 482 6.54 -27.31 27.14
CA TYR A 482 6.70 -26.62 25.86
C TYR A 482 6.36 -25.12 25.96
N PHE A 483 5.22 -24.80 26.58
CA PHE A 483 4.78 -23.42 26.81
C PHE A 483 5.79 -22.61 27.61
N VAL A 484 6.32 -23.17 28.71
CA VAL A 484 7.30 -22.50 29.58
C VAL A 484 8.63 -22.31 28.85
N GLN A 485 9.15 -23.34 28.16
CA GLN A 485 10.39 -23.24 27.39
C GLN A 485 10.32 -22.14 26.32
N HIS A 486 9.19 -22.01 25.62
CA HIS A 486 8.97 -20.94 24.65
C HIS A 486 8.94 -19.54 25.28
N HIS A 487 8.37 -19.38 26.48
CA HIS A 487 8.40 -18.11 27.21
C HIS A 487 9.82 -17.77 27.70
N VAL A 488 10.54 -18.72 28.31
CA VAL A 488 11.92 -18.52 28.77
C VAL A 488 12.83 -18.14 27.61
N LYS A 489 12.74 -18.85 26.47
CA LYS A 489 13.51 -18.48 25.26
C LYS A 489 13.20 -17.07 24.78
N ARG A 490 11.93 -16.63 24.88
CA ARG A 490 11.54 -15.26 24.48
C ARG A 490 11.99 -14.20 25.48
N ILE A 491 12.01 -14.50 26.78
CA ILE A 491 12.62 -13.65 27.80
C ILE A 491 14.11 -13.47 27.52
N GLU A 492 14.83 -14.55 27.19
CA GLU A 492 16.26 -14.50 26.81
C GLU A 492 16.51 -13.84 25.44
N GLU A 493 15.52 -13.78 24.53
CA GLU A 493 15.57 -12.91 23.34
C GLU A 493 15.47 -11.42 23.72
N TYR A 494 14.53 -11.04 24.61
CA TYR A 494 14.40 -9.66 25.07
C TYR A 494 15.57 -9.20 25.95
N ARG A 495 16.12 -10.10 26.78
CA ARG A 495 17.30 -9.85 27.59
C ARG A 495 18.51 -9.52 26.71
N ARG A 496 18.82 -10.36 25.71
CA ARG A 496 19.90 -10.08 24.75
C ARG A 496 19.69 -8.80 23.94
N PHE A 497 18.44 -8.38 23.71
CA PHE A 497 18.15 -7.07 23.12
C PHE A 497 18.44 -5.92 24.09
N ALA A 498 18.07 -6.07 25.37
CA ALA A 498 18.28 -5.05 26.41
C ALA A 498 19.74 -4.91 26.85
N ASP A 499 20.48 -6.02 26.94
CA ASP A 499 21.89 -6.07 27.31
C ASP A 499 22.80 -5.49 26.20
N GLY A 500 22.27 -5.33 24.98
CA GLY A 500 22.97 -4.78 23.81
C GLY A 500 24.00 -5.73 23.19
N PRO A 501 24.64 -5.33 22.08
CA PRO A 501 25.85 -6.01 21.63
C PRO A 501 26.97 -5.76 22.64
N SER A 502 27.60 -6.83 23.13
CA SER A 502 28.83 -6.73 23.91
C SER A 502 29.89 -5.99 23.10
N THR A 503 30.33 -4.84 23.60
CA THR A 503 31.40 -4.01 23.02
C THR A 503 32.76 -4.68 23.12
#